data_AF-A0A2E6YHJ7-F1
#
_entry.id   AF-A0A2E6YHJ7-F1
#
_cell.length_a   1.000
_cell.length_b   1.000
_cell.length_c   1.000
_cell.angle_alpha   90.00
_cell.angle_beta   90.00
_cell.angle_gamma   90.00
#
_symmetry.space_group_name_H-M   'P 1'
#
loop_
_entity.id
_entity.type
_entity.pdbx_description
1 polymer ?
#
loop_
_entity_poly.entity_id
_entity_poly.type
_entity_poly.pdbx_seq_one_letter_code
_entity_poly.pdbx_strand_id
1 'polypeptide(L)'
;MKTAIYALSADPITKGHLNIIQRSAKMFDKIIVAIGNNDRKKYMFEQAERKSMVQKAIKTLPKKIQESIEVQQFKGALADFAFEHNASVIIRGLRNVNDFQAEQDLANINKSVGSGELETCFILTEANQSAVSSSASKEIIKNHYFGDDFLPVNTKVALQKKINNQVFIGITGLMGSGKSHIATQLENASKRSDVSILNLDLDLLCHEVYNEENEKFAKEREELIANFGTLERSVIGKKAFEDPLYLNVLNSIFKPVIEYQVREKSKDHEGIVLINGATIVSMGYLTKLCNNRIIMVEATPQTRIKRCKEGRNIEEDVIETRDKQMLTYKEQHGIINEQIQKDNFGFVISVDNNDNKFSLKSLLSELDKKQLF
;
A
#
# COMPACT_ATOMS: atom_id res chain seq x y z
N MET A 1 -8.33 -34.64 -13.01
CA MET A 1 -7.95 -33.26 -12.63
C MET A 1 -9.23 -32.47 -12.46
N LYS A 2 -9.55 -31.99 -11.26
CA LYS A 2 -10.75 -31.21 -10.98
C LYS A 2 -10.48 -29.74 -11.26
N THR A 3 -11.07 -29.22 -12.33
CA THR A 3 -11.01 -27.80 -12.71
C THR A 3 -12.23 -27.07 -12.18
N ALA A 4 -12.00 -25.97 -11.47
CA ALA A 4 -13.06 -25.08 -11.00
C ALA A 4 -12.90 -23.66 -11.55
N ILE A 5 -14.01 -22.97 -11.76
CA ILE A 5 -14.03 -21.58 -12.20
C ILE A 5 -14.48 -20.67 -11.06
N TYR A 6 -13.66 -19.67 -10.74
CA TYR A 6 -14.08 -18.56 -9.89
C TYR A 6 -14.37 -17.34 -10.77
N ALA A 7 -15.66 -17.12 -11.05
CA ALA A 7 -16.11 -16.01 -11.89
C ALA A 7 -16.39 -14.75 -11.06
N LEU A 8 -15.74 -13.64 -11.41
CA LEU A 8 -15.96 -12.35 -10.76
C LEU A 8 -15.82 -11.18 -11.73
N SER A 9 -16.36 -10.03 -11.34
CA SER A 9 -16.08 -8.77 -12.06
C SER A 9 -14.65 -8.30 -11.84
N ALA A 10 -14.08 -8.50 -10.64
CA ALA A 10 -12.77 -7.99 -10.25
C ALA A 10 -12.58 -6.48 -10.53
N ASP A 11 -13.57 -5.65 -10.18
CA ASP A 11 -13.57 -4.19 -10.44
C ASP A 11 -13.56 -3.33 -9.15
N PRO A 12 -12.46 -3.33 -8.38
CA PRO A 12 -11.25 -4.13 -8.60
C PRO A 12 -11.24 -5.44 -7.76
N ILE A 13 -10.19 -6.25 -7.95
CA ILE A 13 -9.86 -7.39 -7.06
C ILE A 13 -9.63 -6.88 -5.62
N THR A 14 -9.99 -7.68 -4.62
CA THR A 14 -9.85 -7.32 -3.19
C THR A 14 -9.15 -8.45 -2.44
N LYS A 15 -8.73 -8.21 -1.20
CA LYS A 15 -8.15 -9.25 -0.33
C LYS A 15 -9.17 -10.37 -0.04
N GLY A 16 -10.46 -10.03 0.03
CA GLY A 16 -11.53 -11.03 0.13
C GLY A 16 -11.58 -11.97 -1.06
N HIS A 17 -11.47 -11.46 -2.29
CA HIS A 17 -11.39 -12.30 -3.48
C HIS A 17 -10.12 -13.18 -3.49
N LEU A 18 -8.96 -12.64 -3.08
CA LEU A 18 -7.73 -13.42 -2.96
C LEU A 18 -7.85 -14.55 -1.94
N ASN A 19 -8.52 -14.32 -0.81
CA ASN A 19 -8.78 -15.36 0.19
C ASN A 19 -9.60 -16.52 -0.42
N ILE A 20 -10.64 -16.23 -1.20
CA ILE A 20 -11.43 -17.25 -1.90
C ILE A 20 -10.58 -18.02 -2.91
N ILE A 21 -9.75 -17.33 -3.70
CA ILE A 21 -8.82 -17.98 -4.65
C ILE A 21 -7.87 -18.92 -3.90
N GLN A 22 -7.25 -18.44 -2.83
CA GLN A 22 -6.29 -19.20 -2.04
C GLN A 22 -6.91 -20.46 -1.40
N ARG A 23 -8.14 -20.35 -0.89
CA ARG A 23 -8.85 -21.48 -0.29
C ARG A 23 -9.30 -22.48 -1.35
N SER A 24 -9.79 -21.98 -2.49
CA SER A 24 -10.18 -22.83 -3.62
C SER A 24 -9.00 -23.63 -4.17
N ALA A 25 -7.81 -23.04 -4.25
CA ALA A 25 -6.59 -23.73 -4.67
C ALA A 25 -6.16 -24.88 -3.74
N LYS A 26 -6.73 -25.00 -2.53
CA LYS A 26 -6.53 -26.16 -1.65
C LYS A 26 -7.54 -27.28 -1.90
N MET A 27 -8.63 -27.01 -2.63
CA MET A 27 -9.76 -27.91 -2.85
C MET A 27 -9.79 -28.49 -4.27
N PHE A 28 -9.16 -27.81 -5.22
CA PHE A 28 -9.18 -28.18 -6.65
C PHE A 28 -7.77 -28.18 -7.23
N ASP A 29 -7.56 -29.00 -8.26
CA ASP A 29 -6.26 -29.14 -8.93
C ASP A 29 -5.95 -27.91 -9.79
N LYS A 30 -6.98 -27.29 -10.38
CA LYS A 30 -6.88 -26.11 -11.23
C LYS A 30 -8.02 -25.14 -10.96
N ILE A 31 -7.69 -23.86 -10.80
CA ILE A 31 -8.63 -22.75 -10.66
C ILE A 31 -8.50 -21.82 -11.86
N ILE A 32 -9.60 -21.58 -12.56
CA ILE A 32 -9.68 -20.52 -13.56
C ILE A 32 -10.39 -19.32 -12.93
N VAL A 33 -9.65 -18.25 -12.69
CA VAL A 33 -10.21 -16.96 -12.27
C VAL A 33 -10.73 -16.26 -13.52
N ALA A 34 -12.04 -16.35 -13.74
CA ALA A 34 -12.71 -15.88 -14.94
C ALA A 34 -13.26 -14.47 -14.73
N ILE A 35 -12.75 -13.51 -15.49
CA ILE A 35 -13.13 -12.10 -15.39
C ILE A 35 -14.16 -11.82 -16.47
N GLY A 36 -15.39 -11.54 -16.03
CA GLY A 36 -16.53 -11.30 -16.91
C GLY A 36 -17.05 -9.87 -16.83
N ASN A 37 -17.90 -9.53 -17.80
CA ASN A 37 -18.69 -8.31 -17.82
C ASN A 37 -20.17 -8.68 -17.64
N ASN A 38 -20.87 -7.84 -16.89
CA ASN A 38 -22.32 -7.82 -16.78
C ASN A 38 -22.74 -6.47 -17.34
N ASP A 39 -23.50 -6.49 -18.44
CA ASP A 39 -23.87 -5.28 -19.19
C ASP A 39 -24.71 -4.30 -18.36
N ARG A 40 -25.28 -4.74 -17.22
CA ARG A 40 -26.00 -3.88 -16.28
C ARG A 40 -25.07 -3.12 -15.33
N LYS A 41 -23.78 -3.46 -15.27
CA LYS A 41 -22.80 -2.85 -14.35
C LYS A 41 -21.90 -1.88 -15.11
N LYS A 42 -21.70 -0.69 -14.53
CA LYS A 42 -20.67 0.24 -14.97
C LYS A 42 -19.34 -0.11 -14.32
N TYR A 43 -18.37 -0.52 -15.12
CA TYR A 43 -17.02 -0.86 -14.67
C TYR A 43 -16.11 0.37 -14.63
N MET A 44 -15.27 0.46 -13.61
CA MET A 44 -14.27 1.53 -13.47
C MET A 44 -13.01 1.25 -14.28
N PHE A 45 -12.63 -0.03 -14.35
CA PHE A 45 -11.48 -0.52 -15.09
C PHE A 45 -11.92 -1.37 -16.28
N GLU A 46 -11.19 -1.27 -17.37
CA GLU A 46 -11.38 -2.15 -18.52
C GLU A 46 -11.13 -3.61 -18.11
N GLN A 47 -11.74 -4.55 -18.84
CA GLN A 47 -11.60 -5.97 -18.53
C GLN A 47 -10.13 -6.42 -18.56
N ALA A 48 -9.29 -5.81 -19.42
CA ALA A 48 -7.86 -6.09 -19.52
C ALA A 48 -7.09 -5.56 -18.30
N GLU A 49 -7.39 -4.34 -17.84
CA GLU A 49 -6.82 -3.78 -16.61
C GLU A 49 -7.18 -4.64 -15.40
N ARG A 50 -8.44 -5.11 -15.31
CA ARG A 50 -8.90 -6.02 -14.26
C ARG A 50 -8.15 -7.34 -14.26
N LYS A 51 -7.95 -7.95 -15.44
CA LYS A 51 -7.09 -9.14 -15.60
C LYS A 51 -5.66 -8.89 -15.13
N SER A 52 -5.05 -7.78 -15.54
CA SER A 52 -3.70 -7.43 -15.08
C SER A 52 -3.63 -7.27 -13.57
N MET A 53 -4.63 -6.62 -12.95
CA MET A 53 -4.70 -6.46 -11.50
C MET A 53 -4.82 -7.80 -10.77
N VAL A 54 -5.67 -8.71 -11.26
CA VAL A 54 -5.83 -10.06 -10.69
C VAL A 54 -4.53 -10.85 -10.80
N GLN A 55 -3.88 -10.84 -11.97
CA GLN A 55 -2.61 -11.53 -12.19
C GLN A 55 -1.52 -11.02 -11.24
N LYS A 56 -1.38 -9.69 -11.10
CA LYS A 56 -0.43 -9.08 -10.16
C LYS A 56 -0.74 -9.42 -8.70
N ALA A 57 -2.03 -9.43 -8.33
CA ALA A 57 -2.46 -9.78 -6.98
C ALA A 57 -2.17 -11.25 -6.64
N ILE A 58 -2.36 -12.18 -7.59
CA ILE A 58 -2.04 -13.62 -7.41
C ILE A 58 -0.54 -13.85 -7.14
N LYS A 59 0.35 -12.99 -7.66
CA LYS A 59 1.80 -13.10 -7.40
C LYS A 59 2.19 -12.92 -5.93
N THR A 60 1.30 -12.40 -5.10
CA THR A 60 1.48 -12.31 -3.64
C THR A 60 1.20 -13.62 -2.91
N LEU A 61 0.56 -14.60 -3.58
CA LEU A 61 0.25 -15.91 -3.01
C LEU A 61 1.49 -16.84 -3.05
N PRO A 62 1.54 -17.90 -2.23
CA PRO A 62 2.64 -18.88 -2.29
C PRO A 62 2.80 -19.49 -3.68
N LYS A 63 4.05 -19.67 -4.15
CA LYS A 63 4.36 -20.16 -5.51
C LYS A 63 3.59 -21.43 -5.91
N LYS A 64 3.48 -22.40 -5.00
CA LYS A 64 2.71 -23.64 -5.19
C LYS A 64 1.23 -23.39 -5.52
N ILE A 65 0.63 -22.37 -4.93
CA ILE A 65 -0.77 -21.98 -5.20
C ILE A 65 -0.87 -21.23 -6.55
N GLN A 66 0.13 -20.43 -6.91
CA GLN A 66 0.13 -19.71 -8.19
C GLN A 66 0.06 -20.66 -9.38
N GLU A 67 0.75 -21.81 -9.29
CA GLU A 67 0.82 -22.82 -10.36
C GLU A 67 -0.53 -23.48 -10.66
N SER A 68 -1.45 -23.51 -9.68
CA SER A 68 -2.81 -24.03 -9.88
C SER A 68 -3.80 -22.98 -10.38
N ILE A 69 -3.37 -21.74 -10.62
CA ILE A 69 -4.28 -20.63 -10.96
C ILE A 69 -4.02 -20.11 -12.38
N GLU A 70 -5.09 -20.06 -13.16
CA GLU A 70 -5.13 -19.42 -14.47
C GLU A 70 -6.08 -18.21 -14.43
N VAL A 71 -5.71 -17.10 -15.07
CA VAL A 71 -6.56 -15.90 -15.14
C VAL A 71 -7.00 -15.67 -16.56
N GLN A 72 -8.30 -15.75 -16.80
CA GLN A 72 -8.89 -15.60 -18.13
C GLN A 72 -9.97 -14.52 -18.15
N GLN A 73 -10.19 -13.97 -19.33
CA GLN A 73 -11.35 -13.14 -19.63
C GLN A 73 -12.35 -14.03 -20.35
N PHE A 74 -13.64 -13.78 -20.13
CA PHE A 74 -14.68 -14.46 -20.88
C PHE A 74 -15.80 -13.51 -21.26
N LYS A 75 -16.59 -13.94 -22.23
CA LYS A 75 -17.82 -13.30 -22.72
C LYS A 75 -18.87 -14.38 -22.90
N GLY A 76 -20.14 -14.03 -22.73
CA GLY A 76 -21.24 -14.99 -22.88
C GLY A 76 -21.59 -15.69 -21.57
N ALA A 77 -22.26 -16.84 -21.67
CA ALA A 77 -22.72 -17.57 -20.51
C ALA A 77 -21.56 -18.23 -19.76
N LEU A 78 -21.61 -18.20 -18.43
CA LEU A 78 -20.59 -18.83 -17.59
C LEU A 78 -20.57 -20.35 -17.76
N ALA A 79 -21.72 -20.97 -18.04
CA ALA A 79 -21.83 -22.40 -18.30
C ALA A 79 -21.10 -22.82 -19.59
N ASP A 80 -21.22 -22.04 -20.67
CA ASP A 80 -20.49 -22.29 -21.92
C ASP A 80 -18.98 -22.18 -21.69
N PHE A 81 -18.55 -21.13 -20.99
CA PHE A 81 -17.14 -20.97 -20.62
C PHE A 81 -16.63 -22.14 -19.74
N ALA A 82 -17.49 -22.68 -18.85
CA ALA A 82 -17.16 -23.86 -18.07
C ALA A 82 -17.02 -25.11 -18.93
N PHE A 83 -17.92 -25.30 -19.89
CA PHE A 83 -17.86 -26.39 -20.85
C PHE A 83 -16.57 -26.34 -21.70
N GLU A 84 -16.23 -25.18 -22.27
CA GLU A 84 -15.01 -24.95 -23.05
C GLU A 84 -13.72 -25.32 -22.29
N HIS A 85 -13.74 -25.18 -20.97
CA HIS A 85 -12.58 -25.42 -20.10
C HIS A 85 -12.62 -26.76 -19.36
N ASN A 86 -13.60 -27.62 -19.66
CA ASN A 86 -13.84 -28.88 -18.94
C ASN A 86 -13.91 -28.66 -17.42
N ALA A 87 -14.54 -27.56 -16.99
CA ALA A 87 -14.71 -27.22 -15.60
C ALA A 87 -16.05 -27.75 -15.09
N SER A 88 -16.02 -28.49 -13.98
CA SER A 88 -17.21 -29.13 -13.41
C SER A 88 -17.75 -28.38 -12.19
N VAL A 89 -17.07 -27.32 -11.73
CA VAL A 89 -17.45 -26.57 -10.52
C VAL A 89 -17.31 -25.06 -10.74
N ILE A 90 -18.35 -24.30 -10.39
CA ILE A 90 -18.29 -22.85 -10.20
C ILE A 90 -18.08 -22.56 -8.72
N ILE A 91 -17.12 -21.70 -8.39
CA ILE A 91 -16.89 -21.21 -7.03
C ILE A 91 -17.65 -19.90 -6.82
N ARG A 92 -18.36 -19.79 -5.69
CA ARG A 92 -19.02 -18.55 -5.24
C ARG A 92 -18.64 -18.23 -3.79
N GLY A 93 -18.24 -16.98 -3.56
CA GLY A 93 -18.00 -16.48 -2.20
C GLY A 93 -19.29 -15.92 -1.61
N LEU A 94 -19.64 -16.30 -0.38
CA LEU A 94 -20.80 -15.78 0.34
C LEU A 94 -20.35 -14.87 1.48
N ARG A 95 -20.91 -13.66 1.60
CA ARG A 95 -20.58 -12.75 2.73
C ARG A 95 -21.63 -12.76 3.82
N ASN A 96 -22.88 -13.01 3.47
CA ASN A 96 -24.01 -13.06 4.39
C ASN A 96 -25.16 -13.91 3.79
N VAL A 97 -26.25 -14.06 4.54
CA VAL A 97 -27.44 -14.83 4.13
C VAL A 97 -28.13 -14.21 2.90
N ASN A 98 -28.07 -12.89 2.72
CA ASN A 98 -28.71 -12.22 1.58
C ASN A 98 -27.98 -12.52 0.26
N ASP A 99 -26.64 -12.65 0.29
CA ASP A 99 -25.86 -13.09 -0.88
C ASP A 99 -26.24 -14.52 -1.30
N PHE A 100 -26.60 -15.39 -0.33
CA PHE A 100 -26.87 -16.80 -0.61
C PHE A 100 -28.07 -17.01 -1.51
N GLN A 101 -29.18 -16.30 -1.29
CA GLN A 101 -30.39 -16.52 -2.10
C GLN A 101 -30.13 -16.20 -3.58
N ALA A 102 -29.56 -15.03 -3.86
CA ALA A 102 -29.24 -14.61 -5.23
C ALA A 102 -28.22 -15.54 -5.90
N GLU A 103 -27.22 -16.01 -5.15
CA GLU A 103 -26.20 -16.92 -5.69
C GLU A 103 -26.71 -18.36 -5.85
N GLN A 104 -27.67 -18.80 -5.02
CA GLN A 104 -28.37 -20.09 -5.17
C GLN A 104 -29.22 -20.10 -6.44
N ASP A 105 -29.95 -19.03 -6.74
CA ASP A 105 -30.73 -18.92 -7.98
C ASP A 105 -29.82 -19.03 -9.21
N LEU A 106 -28.69 -18.32 -9.19
CA LEU A 106 -27.67 -18.42 -10.26
C LEU A 106 -27.05 -19.82 -10.35
N ALA A 107 -26.82 -20.51 -9.23
CA ALA A 107 -26.32 -21.87 -9.23
C ALA A 107 -27.28 -22.84 -9.92
N ASN A 108 -28.58 -22.74 -9.63
CA ASN A 108 -29.62 -23.56 -10.24
C ASN A 108 -29.71 -23.32 -11.75
N ILE A 109 -29.64 -22.05 -12.18
CA ILE A 109 -29.63 -21.70 -13.60
C ILE A 109 -28.40 -22.30 -14.29
N ASN A 110 -27.19 -22.10 -13.74
CA ASN A 110 -25.95 -22.62 -14.33
C ASN A 110 -25.97 -24.15 -14.43
N LYS A 111 -26.51 -24.85 -13.42
CA LYS A 111 -26.68 -26.31 -13.46
C LYS A 111 -27.66 -26.73 -14.55
N SER A 112 -28.80 -26.04 -14.67
CA SER A 112 -29.82 -26.35 -15.67
C SER A 112 -29.31 -26.15 -17.11
N VAL A 113 -28.55 -25.08 -17.38
CA VAL A 113 -28.05 -24.80 -18.74
C VAL A 113 -26.74 -25.54 -19.04
N GLY A 114 -25.93 -25.84 -18.03
CA GLY A 114 -24.66 -26.58 -18.14
C GLY A 114 -24.82 -28.10 -18.10
N SER A 115 -25.82 -28.64 -18.81
CA SER A 115 -26.08 -30.08 -18.95
C SER A 115 -26.34 -30.86 -17.65
N GLY A 116 -26.61 -30.17 -16.53
CA GLY A 116 -26.88 -30.80 -15.22
C GLY A 116 -25.65 -31.20 -14.41
N GLU A 117 -24.46 -31.19 -15.01
CA GLU A 117 -23.20 -31.64 -14.40
C GLU A 117 -22.39 -30.51 -13.74
N LEU A 118 -22.74 -29.25 -14.03
CA LEU A 118 -22.05 -28.07 -13.50
C LEU A 118 -22.50 -27.76 -12.07
N GLU A 119 -21.67 -28.11 -11.09
CA GLU A 119 -21.95 -27.87 -9.68
C GLU A 119 -21.50 -26.48 -9.21
N THR A 120 -22.07 -25.98 -8.11
CA THR A 120 -21.63 -24.73 -7.47
C THR A 120 -21.10 -25.01 -6.05
N CYS A 121 -19.87 -24.57 -5.79
CA CYS A 121 -19.23 -24.62 -4.48
C CYS A 121 -19.30 -23.25 -3.82
N PHE A 122 -20.05 -23.16 -2.72
CA PHE A 122 -20.13 -21.97 -1.89
C PHE A 122 -19.04 -21.95 -0.82
N ILE A 123 -18.28 -20.87 -0.75
CA ILE A 123 -17.25 -20.64 0.25
C ILE A 123 -17.66 -19.44 1.11
N LEU A 124 -17.89 -19.67 2.40
CA LEU A 124 -18.14 -18.61 3.36
C LEU A 124 -16.90 -17.72 3.48
N THR A 125 -17.08 -16.41 3.30
CA THR A 125 -16.00 -15.44 3.46
C THR A 125 -15.69 -15.28 4.94
N GLU A 126 -14.40 -15.24 5.30
CA GLU A 126 -14.00 -15.01 6.70
C GLU A 126 -14.53 -13.66 7.19
N ALA A 127 -14.87 -13.55 8.48
CA ALA A 127 -15.54 -12.36 9.05
C ALA A 127 -14.73 -11.07 8.90
N ASN A 128 -13.40 -11.16 8.92
CA ASN A 128 -12.48 -10.05 8.68
C ASN A 128 -12.37 -9.63 7.19
N GLN A 129 -12.94 -10.41 6.27
CA GLN A 129 -12.93 -10.18 4.82
C GLN A 129 -14.35 -10.02 4.23
N SER A 130 -15.41 -10.31 5.00
CA SER A 130 -16.81 -10.26 4.56
C SER A 130 -17.31 -8.83 4.32
N ALA A 131 -16.73 -7.82 4.99
CA ALA A 131 -17.06 -6.40 4.79
C ALA A 131 -16.51 -5.81 3.47
N VAL A 132 -15.69 -6.55 2.72
CA VAL A 132 -14.84 -5.99 1.66
C VAL A 132 -15.42 -6.24 0.27
N SER A 133 -16.40 -5.43 -0.12
CA SER A 133 -16.87 -5.37 -1.51
C SER A 133 -15.98 -4.45 -2.35
N SER A 134 -15.90 -4.69 -3.67
CA SER A 134 -15.21 -3.78 -4.59
C SER A 134 -15.80 -2.37 -4.55
N SER A 135 -17.12 -2.24 -4.38
CA SER A 135 -17.80 -0.95 -4.24
C SER A 135 -17.39 -0.22 -2.95
N ALA A 136 -17.39 -0.92 -1.80
CA ALA A 136 -16.92 -0.36 -0.54
C ALA A 136 -15.44 0.06 -0.63
N SER A 137 -14.62 -0.75 -1.30
CA SER A 137 -13.20 -0.44 -1.51
C SER A 137 -13.00 0.84 -2.33
N LYS A 138 -13.84 1.08 -3.35
CA LYS A 138 -13.82 2.34 -4.12
C LYS A 138 -14.18 3.54 -3.26
N GLU A 139 -15.22 3.42 -2.42
CA GLU A 139 -15.62 4.50 -1.50
C GLU A 139 -14.54 4.79 -0.46
N ILE A 140 -13.86 3.78 0.08
CA ILE A 140 -12.73 3.95 1.00
C ILE A 140 -11.64 4.80 0.36
N ILE A 141 -11.20 4.45 -0.85
CA ILE A 141 -10.16 5.21 -1.56
C ILE A 141 -10.65 6.61 -1.95
N LYS A 142 -11.90 6.74 -2.41
CA LYS A 142 -12.51 8.04 -2.76
C LYS A 142 -12.53 9.00 -1.57
N ASN A 143 -12.68 8.49 -0.35
CA ASN A 143 -12.60 9.27 0.88
C ASN A 143 -11.17 9.34 1.45
N HIS A 144 -10.16 9.16 0.58
CA HIS A 144 -8.72 9.21 0.84
C HIS A 144 -8.18 8.23 1.88
N TYR A 145 -8.97 7.27 2.40
CA TYR A 145 -8.42 6.22 3.24
C TYR A 145 -7.46 5.32 2.44
N PHE A 146 -6.39 4.84 3.08
CA PHE A 146 -5.38 4.06 2.36
C PHE A 146 -5.87 2.69 1.90
N GLY A 147 -6.74 2.02 2.67
CA GLY A 147 -7.38 0.77 2.24
C GLY A 147 -6.47 -0.47 2.28
N ASP A 148 -5.35 -0.41 3.01
CA ASP A 148 -4.38 -1.50 3.14
C ASP A 148 -5.01 -2.81 3.60
N ASP A 149 -6.00 -2.79 4.49
CA ASP A 149 -6.64 -3.99 5.03
C ASP A 149 -7.57 -4.69 4.03
N PHE A 150 -7.93 -4.01 2.96
CA PHE A 150 -8.98 -4.40 2.03
C PHE A 150 -8.45 -4.76 0.64
N LEU A 151 -7.34 -4.16 0.25
CA LEU A 151 -6.84 -4.17 -1.12
C LEU A 151 -5.40 -4.68 -1.20
N PRO A 152 -5.07 -5.50 -2.22
CA PRO A 152 -3.68 -5.69 -2.63
C PRO A 152 -3.03 -4.35 -3.02
N VAL A 153 -1.73 -4.18 -2.77
CA VAL A 153 -1.04 -2.89 -3.00
C VAL A 153 -1.16 -2.42 -4.46
N ASN A 154 -1.03 -3.33 -5.42
CA ASN A 154 -1.18 -3.03 -6.85
C ASN A 154 -2.57 -2.48 -7.19
N THR A 155 -3.60 -2.96 -6.49
CA THR A 155 -4.98 -2.50 -6.67
C THR A 155 -5.25 -1.19 -5.96
N LYS A 156 -4.76 -1.05 -4.72
CA LYS A 156 -4.82 0.21 -3.95
C LYS A 156 -4.27 1.36 -4.79
N VAL A 157 -3.09 1.17 -5.38
CA VAL A 157 -2.45 2.18 -6.23
C VAL A 157 -3.26 2.48 -7.49
N ALA A 158 -3.81 1.45 -8.15
CA ALA A 158 -4.64 1.66 -9.34
C ALA A 158 -5.88 2.50 -9.01
N LEU A 159 -6.53 2.25 -7.87
CA LEU A 159 -7.66 3.05 -7.41
C LEU A 159 -7.26 4.47 -7.02
N GLN A 160 -6.17 4.65 -6.26
CA GLN A 160 -5.67 5.99 -5.87
C GLN A 160 -5.39 6.86 -7.11
N LYS A 161 -4.77 6.27 -8.14
CA LYS A 161 -4.52 6.97 -9.41
C LYS A 161 -5.81 7.24 -10.19
N LYS A 162 -6.74 6.28 -10.26
CA LYS A 162 -7.97 6.40 -11.06
C LYS A 162 -9.02 7.34 -10.43
N ILE A 163 -9.10 7.39 -9.11
CA ILE A 163 -10.15 8.13 -8.37
C ILE A 163 -9.63 9.48 -7.88
N ASN A 164 -8.46 9.52 -7.23
CA ASN A 164 -7.96 10.73 -6.59
C ASN A 164 -6.83 11.41 -7.38
N ASN A 165 -6.44 10.82 -8.52
CA ASN A 165 -5.27 11.26 -9.30
C ASN A 165 -3.98 11.35 -8.44
N GLN A 166 -3.79 10.44 -7.48
CA GLN A 166 -2.71 10.50 -6.49
C GLN A 166 -1.69 9.37 -6.64
N VAL A 167 -0.42 9.72 -6.43
CA VAL A 167 0.72 8.82 -6.37
C VAL A 167 1.53 9.09 -5.11
N PHE A 168 1.56 8.15 -4.17
CA PHE A 168 2.39 8.29 -2.96
C PHE A 168 3.82 7.76 -3.22
N ILE A 169 4.83 8.52 -2.81
CA ILE A 169 6.25 8.16 -2.84
C ILE A 169 6.88 8.54 -1.51
N GLY A 170 7.70 7.67 -0.92
CA GLY A 170 8.43 7.96 0.30
C GLY A 170 9.83 8.41 0.00
N ILE A 171 10.37 9.32 0.79
CA ILE A 171 11.80 9.67 0.78
C ILE A 171 12.38 9.48 2.19
N THR A 172 13.40 8.63 2.26
CA THR A 172 14.05 8.25 3.53
C THR A 172 15.57 8.37 3.42
N GLY A 173 16.22 8.52 4.55
CA GLY A 173 17.66 8.59 4.68
C GLY A 173 18.05 9.04 6.09
N LEU A 174 19.26 8.72 6.50
CA LEU A 174 19.79 9.11 7.81
C LEU A 174 19.85 10.64 7.96
N MET A 175 19.89 11.10 9.21
CA MET A 175 20.03 12.54 9.48
C MET A 175 21.28 13.10 8.79
N GLY A 176 21.13 14.26 8.14
CA GLY A 176 22.21 14.89 7.37
C GLY A 176 22.38 14.34 5.94
N SER A 177 21.63 13.31 5.52
CA SER A 177 21.73 12.75 4.15
C SER A 177 21.28 13.71 3.06
N GLY A 178 20.52 14.76 3.40
CA GLY A 178 19.98 15.74 2.46
C GLY A 178 18.61 15.37 1.88
N LYS A 179 17.92 14.36 2.44
CA LYS A 179 16.55 13.98 2.03
C LYS A 179 15.58 15.17 1.93
N SER A 180 15.57 16.06 2.94
CA SER A 180 14.67 17.21 2.97
C SER A 180 15.02 18.21 1.87
N HIS A 181 16.31 18.38 1.57
CA HIS A 181 16.75 19.23 0.48
C HIS A 181 16.31 18.68 -0.89
N ILE A 182 16.47 17.38 -1.11
CA ILE A 182 16.03 16.70 -2.35
C ILE A 182 14.49 16.79 -2.48
N ALA A 183 13.75 16.58 -1.39
CA ALA A 183 12.30 16.71 -1.39
C ALA A 183 11.84 18.12 -1.82
N THR A 184 12.45 19.17 -1.27
CA THR A 184 12.19 20.55 -1.69
C THR A 184 12.61 20.83 -3.13
N GLN A 185 13.70 20.22 -3.63
CA GLN A 185 14.09 20.37 -5.02
C GLN A 185 13.09 19.71 -5.98
N LEU A 186 12.58 18.52 -5.64
CA LEU A 186 11.52 17.85 -6.41
C LEU A 186 10.26 18.72 -6.48
N GLU A 187 9.79 19.22 -5.34
CA GLU A 187 8.64 20.12 -5.24
C GLU A 187 8.83 21.45 -5.98
N ASN A 188 10.05 21.96 -6.08
CA ASN A 188 10.31 23.16 -6.88
C ASN A 188 10.40 22.86 -8.38
N ALA A 189 10.92 21.68 -8.76
CA ALA A 189 10.97 21.25 -10.15
C ALA A 189 9.56 20.98 -10.72
N SER A 190 8.63 20.49 -9.89
CA SER A 190 7.25 20.23 -10.30
C SER A 190 6.50 21.49 -10.73
N LYS A 191 6.87 22.67 -10.23
CA LYS A 191 6.28 23.97 -10.66
C LYS A 191 6.49 24.29 -12.14
N ARG A 192 7.38 23.56 -12.81
CA ARG A 192 7.72 23.71 -14.25
C ARG A 192 7.38 22.44 -15.05
N SER A 193 6.59 21.53 -14.48
CA SER A 193 6.18 20.24 -15.04
C SER A 193 4.66 20.14 -15.01
N ASP A 194 4.09 19.25 -15.82
CA ASP A 194 2.67 18.88 -15.77
C ASP A 194 2.32 18.02 -14.53
N VAL A 195 3.34 17.53 -13.81
CA VAL A 195 3.18 16.72 -12.59
C VAL A 195 3.43 17.57 -11.35
N SER A 196 2.38 17.81 -10.58
CA SER A 196 2.47 18.50 -9.28
C SER A 196 2.99 17.57 -8.17
N ILE A 197 3.84 18.10 -7.30
CA ILE A 197 4.39 17.40 -6.13
C ILE A 197 4.00 18.16 -4.87
N LEU A 198 3.38 17.46 -3.91
CA LEU A 198 3.14 17.93 -2.56
C LEU A 198 4.11 17.22 -1.61
N ASN A 199 4.97 17.98 -0.92
CA ASN A 199 5.91 17.43 0.05
C ASN A 199 5.34 17.49 1.47
N LEU A 200 5.14 16.32 2.08
CA LEU A 200 4.67 16.18 3.46
C LEU A 200 5.80 15.63 4.35
N ASP A 201 6.28 16.46 5.28
CA ASP A 201 7.28 16.04 6.27
C ASP A 201 6.60 15.45 7.51
N LEU A 202 6.76 14.14 7.71
CA LEU A 202 6.13 13.40 8.81
C LEU A 202 6.59 13.90 10.19
N ASP A 203 7.84 14.38 10.32
CA ASP A 203 8.32 14.91 11.58
C ASP A 203 7.56 16.21 11.91
N LEU A 204 7.30 17.06 10.91
CA LEU A 204 6.47 18.27 11.08
C LEU A 204 5.01 17.94 11.40
N LEU A 205 4.42 16.92 10.77
CA LEU A 205 3.06 16.47 11.10
C LEU A 205 2.99 16.00 12.56
N CYS A 206 3.97 15.23 13.02
CA CYS A 206 4.02 14.77 14.41
C CYS A 206 4.19 15.94 15.39
N HIS A 207 4.91 17.01 15.01
CA HIS A 207 5.09 18.18 15.87
C HIS A 207 3.77 18.88 16.22
N GLU A 208 2.76 18.81 15.34
CA GLU A 208 1.44 19.41 15.60
C GLU A 208 0.72 18.80 16.81
N VAL A 209 1.03 17.55 17.17
CA VAL A 209 0.47 16.87 18.35
C VAL A 209 0.86 17.58 19.64
N TYR A 210 2.11 18.07 19.69
CA TYR A 210 2.67 18.73 20.87
C TYR A 210 2.18 20.17 21.06
N ASN A 211 1.45 20.74 20.09
CA ASN A 211 0.85 22.05 20.27
C ASN A 211 -0.37 21.92 21.18
N GLU A 212 -0.26 22.44 22.41
CA GLU A 212 -1.32 22.39 23.41
C GLU A 212 -2.59 23.14 22.98
N GLU A 213 -2.47 24.18 22.14
CA GLU A 213 -3.60 24.93 21.59
C GLU A 213 -4.41 24.11 20.56
N ASN A 214 -3.83 23.05 20.02
CA ASN A 214 -4.51 22.18 19.06
C ASN A 214 -5.35 21.12 19.79
N GLU A 215 -6.63 21.41 20.00
CA GLU A 215 -7.57 20.51 20.70
C GLU A 215 -7.74 19.15 20.00
N LYS A 216 -7.48 19.06 18.69
CA LYS A 216 -7.68 17.82 17.90
C LYS A 216 -6.84 16.65 18.41
N PHE A 217 -5.68 16.93 19.01
CA PHE A 217 -4.72 15.91 19.44
C PHE A 217 -4.61 15.80 20.97
N ALA A 218 -5.64 16.27 21.70
CA ALA A 218 -5.66 16.22 23.16
C ALA A 218 -5.51 14.79 23.70
N LYS A 219 -6.20 13.82 23.08
CA LYS A 219 -6.12 12.41 23.47
C LYS A 219 -4.71 11.83 23.30
N GLU A 220 -4.06 12.11 22.18
CA GLU A 220 -2.70 11.64 21.92
C GLU A 220 -1.70 12.27 22.88
N ARG A 221 -1.89 13.54 23.28
CA ARG A 221 -1.09 14.16 24.35
C ARG A 221 -1.28 13.47 25.69
N GLU A 222 -2.51 13.13 26.06
CA GLU A 222 -2.79 12.36 27.28
C GLU A 222 -2.10 10.99 27.25
N GLU A 223 -2.14 10.29 26.12
CA GLU A 223 -1.44 9.01 25.93
C GLU A 223 0.08 9.18 26.01
N LEU A 224 0.65 10.25 25.45
CA LEU A 224 2.09 10.55 25.59
C LEU A 224 2.48 10.81 27.05
N ILE A 225 1.70 11.59 27.80
CA ILE A 225 1.96 11.83 29.22
C ILE A 225 1.83 10.54 30.02
N ALA A 226 0.80 9.73 29.78
CA ALA A 226 0.56 8.48 30.49
C ALA A 226 1.71 7.47 30.31
N ASN A 227 2.27 7.38 29.09
CA ASN A 227 3.31 6.41 28.78
C ASN A 227 4.73 6.94 29.03
N PHE A 228 4.99 8.22 28.76
CA PHE A 228 6.35 8.80 28.81
C PHE A 228 6.57 9.73 30.01
N GLY A 229 5.50 10.17 30.68
CA GLY A 229 5.53 11.08 31.83
C GLY A 229 5.77 12.55 31.47
N THR A 230 5.79 12.90 30.18
CA THR A 230 6.13 14.24 29.70
C THR A 230 5.65 14.45 28.26
N LEU A 231 5.55 15.72 27.83
CA LEU A 231 5.39 16.12 26.43
C LEU A 231 6.72 16.62 25.81
N GLU A 232 7.83 16.55 26.55
CA GLU A 232 9.13 16.99 26.06
C GLU A 232 9.68 16.01 25.00
N ARG A 233 9.71 16.44 23.73
CA ARG A 233 10.10 15.63 22.57
C ARG A 233 11.47 14.95 22.70
N SER A 234 12.45 15.66 23.26
CA SER A 234 13.80 15.15 23.55
C SER A 234 13.76 13.94 24.47
N VAL A 235 12.97 13.99 25.54
CA VAL A 235 12.84 12.92 26.53
C VAL A 235 12.06 11.74 25.96
N ILE A 236 10.96 12.00 25.26
CA ILE A 236 10.16 10.97 24.58
C ILE A 236 11.01 10.24 23.55
N GLY A 237 11.71 10.99 22.69
CA GLY A 237 12.59 10.43 21.67
C GLY A 237 13.66 9.54 22.29
N LYS A 238 14.35 10.04 23.33
CA LYS A 238 15.38 9.25 24.04
C LYS A 238 14.83 7.92 24.55
N LYS A 239 13.71 7.94 25.28
CA LYS A 239 13.08 6.70 25.80
C LYS A 239 12.67 5.75 24.68
N ALA A 240 12.05 6.28 23.61
CA ALA A 240 11.58 5.47 22.50
C ALA A 240 12.73 4.81 21.73
N PHE A 241 13.87 5.47 21.54
CA PHE A 241 15.00 4.90 20.81
C PHE A 241 15.91 4.01 21.67
N GLU A 242 15.82 4.10 23.00
CA GLU A 242 16.54 3.22 23.93
C GLU A 242 15.83 1.88 24.15
N ASP A 243 14.50 1.83 24.00
CA ASP A 243 13.68 0.65 24.26
C ASP A 243 12.63 0.38 23.16
N PRO A 244 12.70 -0.77 22.46
CA PRO A 244 11.73 -1.15 21.45
C PRO A 244 10.25 -1.15 21.89
N LEU A 245 9.97 -1.40 23.17
CA LEU A 245 8.61 -1.36 23.71
C LEU A 245 8.05 0.06 23.69
N TYR A 246 8.84 1.03 24.14
CA TYR A 246 8.47 2.45 24.08
C TYR A 246 8.37 2.95 22.64
N LEU A 247 9.24 2.46 21.73
CA LEU A 247 9.11 2.75 20.31
C LEU A 247 7.77 2.27 19.74
N ASN A 248 7.32 1.08 20.11
CA ASN A 248 6.04 0.53 19.65
C ASN A 248 4.86 1.34 20.17
N VAL A 249 4.89 1.75 21.45
CA VAL A 249 3.88 2.64 22.03
C VAL A 249 3.85 3.97 21.28
N LEU A 250 5.01 4.59 21.06
CA LEU A 250 5.11 5.84 20.31
C LEU A 250 4.51 5.70 18.90
N ASN A 251 4.86 4.63 18.19
CA ASN A 251 4.29 4.34 16.87
C ASN A 251 2.77 4.14 16.91
N SER A 252 2.22 3.48 17.94
CA SER A 252 0.77 3.29 18.06
C SER A 252 0.00 4.60 18.26
N ILE A 253 0.60 5.57 18.98
CA ILE A 253 0.03 6.90 19.20
C ILE A 253 0.09 7.71 17.90
N PHE A 254 1.25 7.74 17.24
CA PHE A 254 1.45 8.60 16.07
C PHE A 254 0.88 8.05 14.76
N LYS A 255 0.72 6.73 14.62
CA LYS A 255 0.19 6.11 13.41
C LYS A 255 -1.15 6.72 12.96
N PRO A 256 -2.23 6.71 13.78
CA PRO A 256 -3.53 7.28 13.38
C PRO A 256 -3.45 8.78 13.09
N VAL A 257 -2.62 9.52 13.83
CA VAL A 257 -2.39 10.96 13.59
C VAL A 257 -1.78 11.20 12.22
N ILE A 258 -0.72 10.47 11.88
CA ILE A 258 -0.04 10.59 10.58
C ILE A 258 -1.01 10.21 9.46
N GLU A 259 -1.73 9.10 9.61
CA GLU A 259 -2.73 8.66 8.64
C GLU A 259 -3.83 9.71 8.43
N TYR A 260 -4.30 10.36 9.49
CA TYR A 260 -5.26 11.46 9.39
C TYR A 260 -4.66 12.69 8.69
N GLN A 261 -3.51 13.17 9.16
CA GLN A 261 -2.90 14.39 8.66
C GLN A 261 -2.45 14.27 7.21
N VAL A 262 -1.88 13.13 6.81
CA VAL A 262 -1.50 12.89 5.41
C VAL A 262 -2.74 12.98 4.52
N ARG A 263 -3.84 12.32 4.89
CA ARG A 263 -5.09 12.37 4.11
C ARG A 263 -5.66 13.77 4.05
N GLU A 264 -5.79 14.46 5.18
CA GLU A 264 -6.37 15.81 5.21
C GLU A 264 -5.55 16.81 4.42
N LYS A 265 -4.22 16.74 4.49
CA LYS A 265 -3.34 17.67 3.77
C LYS A 265 -3.18 17.33 2.30
N SER A 266 -3.39 16.07 1.91
CA SER A 266 -3.28 15.66 0.52
C SER A 266 -4.61 15.59 -0.23
N LYS A 267 -5.78 15.68 0.44
CA LYS A 267 -7.09 15.40 -0.20
C LYS A 267 -7.37 16.19 -1.48
N ASP A 268 -6.97 17.47 -1.50
CA ASP A 268 -7.20 18.38 -2.62
C ASP A 268 -6.02 18.40 -3.62
N HIS A 269 -4.99 17.58 -3.40
CA HIS A 269 -3.81 17.52 -4.24
C HIS A 269 -3.91 16.39 -5.28
N GLU A 270 -3.75 16.76 -6.54
CA GLU A 270 -3.58 15.83 -7.65
C GLU A 270 -2.09 15.75 -8.04
N GLY A 271 -1.57 14.55 -8.28
CA GLY A 271 -0.17 14.29 -8.61
C GLY A 271 0.56 13.46 -7.57
N ILE A 272 1.85 13.75 -7.37
CA ILE A 272 2.68 13.00 -6.42
C ILE A 272 2.54 13.59 -5.02
N VAL A 273 2.26 12.74 -4.03
CA VAL A 273 2.36 13.05 -2.61
C VAL A 273 3.66 12.44 -2.10
N LEU A 274 4.66 13.29 -1.88
CA LEU A 274 5.98 12.91 -1.39
C LEU A 274 5.97 12.90 0.14
N ILE A 275 6.14 11.72 0.74
CA ILE A 275 6.20 11.54 2.19
C ILE A 275 7.66 11.53 2.63
N ASN A 276 8.11 12.63 3.22
CA ASN A 276 9.44 12.78 3.80
C ASN A 276 9.40 12.39 5.28
N GLY A 277 10.11 11.35 5.67
CA GLY A 277 10.17 10.98 7.08
C GLY A 277 10.99 9.73 7.33
N ALA A 278 11.77 9.74 8.41
CA ALA A 278 12.58 8.59 8.82
C ALA A 278 12.79 8.47 10.34
N THR A 279 12.42 9.48 11.14
CA THR A 279 12.89 9.54 12.52
C THR A 279 11.95 8.80 13.48
N ILE A 280 10.65 9.10 13.49
CA ILE A 280 9.70 8.55 14.49
C ILE A 280 8.95 7.31 13.96
N VAL A 281 8.88 7.17 12.64
CA VAL A 281 8.06 6.15 11.97
C VAL A 281 8.91 4.94 11.61
N SER A 282 8.49 3.75 12.07
CA SER A 282 9.12 2.50 11.64
C SER A 282 9.16 2.39 10.11
N MET A 283 10.26 1.87 9.56
CA MET A 283 10.42 1.73 8.11
C MET A 283 9.27 0.95 7.45
N GLY A 284 8.72 -0.06 8.16
CA GLY A 284 7.58 -0.84 7.70
C GLY A 284 6.26 -0.06 7.62
N TYR A 285 6.13 1.08 8.28
CA TYR A 285 4.96 1.96 8.15
C TYR A 285 5.12 2.95 6.98
N LEU A 286 6.32 3.50 6.77
CA LEU A 286 6.61 4.32 5.59
C LEU A 286 6.36 3.56 4.28
N THR A 287 6.78 2.28 4.21
CA THR A 287 6.54 1.45 3.02
C THR A 287 5.04 1.27 2.74
N LYS A 288 4.20 1.13 3.78
CA LYS A 288 2.73 1.04 3.62
C LYS A 288 2.12 2.33 3.09
N LEU A 289 2.47 3.48 3.69
CA LEU A 289 1.98 4.81 3.29
C LEU A 289 2.33 5.11 1.83
N CYS A 290 3.52 4.69 1.39
CA CYS A 290 4.07 5.02 0.08
C CYS A 290 3.97 3.88 -0.93
N ASN A 291 3.17 2.84 -0.65
CA ASN A 291 2.96 1.71 -1.56
C ASN A 291 4.26 1.04 -2.01
N ASN A 292 5.23 0.92 -1.10
CA ASN A 292 6.59 0.40 -1.31
C ASN A 292 7.39 1.16 -2.40
N ARG A 293 7.06 2.42 -2.68
CA ARG A 293 7.80 3.28 -3.61
C ARG A 293 8.66 4.23 -2.81
N ILE A 294 9.95 3.93 -2.72
CA ILE A 294 10.86 4.65 -1.83
C ILE A 294 12.05 5.22 -2.61
N ILE A 295 12.37 6.48 -2.32
CA ILE A 295 13.64 7.12 -2.66
C ILE A 295 14.53 7.05 -1.42
N MET A 296 15.63 6.32 -1.50
CA MET A 296 16.61 6.20 -0.42
C MET A 296 17.79 7.12 -0.69
N VAL A 297 18.01 8.08 0.20
CA VAL A 297 19.08 9.07 0.10
C VAL A 297 20.23 8.67 1.01
N GLU A 298 21.39 8.44 0.40
CA GLU A 298 22.62 8.08 1.08
C GLU A 298 23.63 9.23 1.05
N ALA A 299 24.34 9.42 2.15
CA ALA A 299 25.54 10.26 2.22
C ALA A 299 26.51 9.66 3.24
N THR A 300 27.80 9.84 3.01
CA THR A 300 28.87 9.35 3.88
C THR A 300 28.75 9.98 5.27
N PRO A 301 29.20 9.27 6.33
CA PRO A 301 29.25 9.83 7.68
C PRO A 301 29.91 11.21 7.73
N GLN A 302 31.05 11.40 7.03
CA GLN A 302 31.74 12.69 6.99
C GLN A 302 30.85 13.80 6.42
N THR A 303 30.20 13.56 5.28
CA THR A 303 29.29 14.54 4.66
C THR A 303 28.09 14.85 5.55
N ARG A 304 27.51 13.83 6.22
CA ARG A 304 26.35 14.01 7.12
C ARG A 304 26.72 14.84 8.34
N ILE A 305 27.83 14.52 9.01
CA ILE A 305 28.33 15.25 10.19
C ILE A 305 28.60 16.71 9.82
N LYS A 306 29.29 16.94 8.70
CA LYS A 306 29.55 18.30 8.19
C LYS A 306 28.25 19.10 8.00
N ARG A 307 27.27 18.55 7.29
CA ARG A 307 25.97 19.21 7.04
C ARG A 307 25.18 19.47 8.33
N CYS A 308 25.24 18.55 9.30
CA CYS A 308 24.56 18.71 10.58
C CYS A 308 25.21 19.78 11.47
N LYS A 309 26.55 19.83 11.52
CA LYS A 309 27.30 20.89 12.23
C LYS A 309 27.03 22.25 11.59
N GLU A 310 27.30 22.38 10.30
CA GLU A 310 27.22 23.66 9.57
C GLU A 310 25.78 24.17 9.42
N GLY A 311 24.81 23.28 9.21
CA GLY A 311 23.43 23.66 8.88
C GLY A 311 22.44 23.64 10.06
N ARG A 312 22.75 22.96 11.16
CA ARG A 312 21.81 22.76 12.28
C ARG A 312 22.44 22.92 13.66
N ASN A 313 23.74 23.22 13.75
CA ASN A 313 24.48 23.35 15.01
C ASN A 313 24.30 22.13 15.94
N ILE A 314 24.32 20.93 15.36
CA ILE A 314 24.22 19.66 16.10
C ILE A 314 25.63 19.10 16.29
N GLU A 315 26.00 18.83 17.54
CA GLU A 315 27.28 18.24 17.91
C GLU A 315 27.44 16.80 17.40
N GLU A 316 28.70 16.40 17.17
CA GLU A 316 29.05 15.12 16.56
C GLU A 316 28.63 13.91 17.39
N ASP A 317 28.82 13.99 18.70
CA ASP A 317 28.45 12.98 19.68
C ASP A 317 26.95 12.66 19.66
N VAL A 318 26.11 13.69 19.47
CA VAL A 318 24.65 13.55 19.33
C VAL A 318 24.29 12.82 18.03
N ILE A 319 25.00 13.10 16.93
CA ILE A 319 24.78 12.44 15.63
C ILE A 319 25.16 10.97 15.73
N GLU A 320 26.35 10.67 16.27
CA GLU A 320 26.83 9.31 16.43
C GLU A 320 25.93 8.47 17.36
N THR A 321 25.44 9.07 18.44
CA THR A 321 24.51 8.40 19.37
C THR A 321 23.19 8.05 18.68
N ARG A 322 22.63 8.97 17.89
CA ARG A 322 21.40 8.73 17.12
C ARG A 322 21.59 7.71 16.01
N ASP A 323 22.71 7.78 15.30
CA ASP A 323 23.02 6.83 14.23
C ASP A 323 23.13 5.39 14.75
N LYS A 324 23.66 5.18 15.97
CA LYS A 324 23.71 3.85 16.62
C LYS A 324 22.33 3.28 16.95
N GLN A 325 21.32 4.14 17.12
CA GLN A 325 19.95 3.76 17.46
C GLN A 325 19.06 3.60 16.21
N MET A 326 19.55 3.98 15.03
CA MET A 326 18.81 3.91 13.78
C MET A 326 19.26 2.72 12.93
N LEU A 327 18.33 2.21 12.12
CA LEU A 327 18.64 1.22 11.11
C LEU A 327 19.65 1.80 10.11
N THR A 328 20.70 1.05 9.83
CA THR A 328 21.68 1.35 8.79
C THR A 328 21.01 1.37 7.41
N TYR A 329 21.66 2.01 6.42
CA TYR A 329 21.18 2.02 5.03
C TYR A 329 20.91 0.60 4.52
N LYS A 330 21.80 -0.36 4.81
CA LYS A 330 21.68 -1.75 4.37
C LYS A 330 20.46 -2.44 5.00
N GLU A 331 20.19 -2.22 6.27
CA GLU A 331 19.03 -2.78 6.97
C GLU A 331 17.73 -2.18 6.46
N GLN A 332 17.67 -0.85 6.30
CA GLN A 332 16.52 -0.17 5.69
C GLN A 332 16.22 -0.70 4.30
N HIS A 333 17.26 -0.81 3.46
CA HIS A 333 17.14 -1.36 2.11
C HIS A 333 16.67 -2.82 2.12
N GLY A 334 17.13 -3.63 3.07
CA GLY A 334 16.68 -5.01 3.26
C GLY A 334 15.18 -5.10 3.56
N ILE A 335 14.71 -4.34 4.54
CA ILE A 335 13.28 -4.30 4.94
C ILE A 335 12.39 -3.86 3.77
N ILE A 336 12.79 -2.81 3.04
CA ILE A 336 12.00 -2.32 1.91
C ILE A 336 11.93 -3.37 0.81
N ASN A 337 13.04 -4.04 0.48
CA ASN A 337 13.04 -5.08 -0.55
C ASN A 337 12.24 -6.31 -0.15
N GLU A 338 12.28 -6.73 1.12
CA GLU A 338 11.45 -7.81 1.61
C GLU A 338 9.95 -7.47 1.43
N GLN A 339 9.56 -6.24 1.75
CA GLN A 339 8.18 -5.79 1.57
C GLN A 339 7.78 -5.70 0.09
N ILE A 340 8.66 -5.21 -0.79
CA ILE A 340 8.44 -5.18 -2.25
C ILE A 340 8.25 -6.60 -2.79
N GLN A 341 9.07 -7.55 -2.35
CA GLN A 341 8.97 -8.96 -2.76
C GLN A 341 7.66 -9.58 -2.27
N LYS A 342 7.29 -9.33 -1.00
CA LYS A 342 6.06 -9.83 -0.39
C LYS A 342 4.80 -9.33 -1.10
N ASP A 343 4.73 -8.02 -1.38
CA ASP A 343 3.58 -7.42 -2.03
C ASP A 343 3.64 -7.53 -3.57
N ASN A 344 4.76 -8.03 -4.11
CA ASN A 344 5.09 -8.04 -5.53
C ASN A 344 4.81 -6.67 -6.20
N PHE A 345 5.14 -5.59 -5.49
CA PHE A 345 4.85 -4.23 -5.91
C PHE A 345 5.76 -3.22 -5.20
N GLY A 346 6.23 -2.24 -5.96
CA GLY A 346 7.05 -1.14 -5.45
C GLY A 346 8.39 -1.03 -6.17
N PHE A 347 9.23 -0.13 -5.68
CA PHE A 347 10.60 0.05 -6.12
C PHE A 347 11.40 0.83 -5.08
N VAL A 348 12.72 0.69 -5.15
CA VAL A 348 13.68 1.56 -4.47
C VAL A 348 14.48 2.31 -5.52
N ILE A 349 14.58 3.63 -5.36
CA ILE A 349 15.53 4.48 -6.09
C ILE A 349 16.62 4.89 -5.10
N SER A 350 17.87 4.51 -5.38
CA SER A 350 19.01 4.87 -4.55
C SER A 350 19.65 6.15 -5.05
N VAL A 351 19.79 7.14 -4.17
CA VAL A 351 20.36 8.44 -4.48
C VAL A 351 21.63 8.66 -3.67
N ASP A 352 22.77 8.69 -4.36
CA ASP A 352 24.06 9.10 -3.79
C ASP A 352 24.09 10.64 -3.70
N ASN A 353 23.99 11.17 -2.48
CA ASN A 353 24.03 12.59 -2.20
C ASN A 353 25.34 13.03 -1.52
N ASN A 354 26.44 12.36 -1.87
CA ASN A 354 27.78 12.84 -1.57
C ASN A 354 28.21 13.96 -2.54
N ASP A 355 29.13 14.81 -2.08
CA ASP A 355 29.57 16.05 -2.72
C ASP A 355 29.58 16.00 -4.27
N ASN A 356 28.73 16.83 -4.89
CA ASN A 356 28.53 16.99 -6.35
C ASN A 356 28.06 15.77 -7.16
N LYS A 357 27.71 14.64 -6.54
CA LYS A 357 27.20 13.46 -7.26
C LYS A 357 25.70 13.49 -7.53
N PHE A 358 24.94 14.22 -6.72
CA PHE A 358 23.50 14.29 -6.88
C PHE A 358 23.11 15.07 -8.15
N SER A 359 22.21 14.48 -8.95
CA SER A 359 21.62 15.12 -10.13
C SER A 359 20.11 15.01 -10.08
N LEU A 360 19.43 16.15 -9.88
CA LEU A 360 17.98 16.23 -9.92
C LEU A 360 17.42 15.73 -11.26
N LYS A 361 18.09 16.04 -12.37
CA LYS A 361 17.71 15.58 -13.71
C LYS A 361 17.73 14.04 -13.82
N SER A 362 18.72 13.40 -13.20
CA SER A 362 18.80 11.93 -13.16
C SER A 362 17.64 11.34 -12.38
N LEU A 363 17.34 11.90 -11.20
CA LEU A 363 16.24 11.45 -10.36
C LEU A 363 14.88 11.61 -11.05
N LEU A 364 14.63 12.76 -11.69
CA LEU A 364 13.41 12.98 -12.48
C LEU A 364 13.29 11.99 -13.64
N SER A 365 14.40 11.71 -14.34
CA SER A 365 14.42 10.69 -15.40
C SER A 365 14.11 9.28 -14.88
N GLU A 366 14.55 8.92 -13.67
CA GLU A 366 14.20 7.64 -13.06
C GLU A 366 12.71 7.58 -12.68
N LEU A 367 12.13 8.67 -12.17
CA LEU A 367 10.70 8.74 -11.87
C LEU A 367 9.84 8.64 -13.14
N ASP A 368 10.26 9.30 -14.22
CA ASP A 368 9.61 9.22 -15.54
C ASP A 368 9.68 7.78 -16.12
N LYS A 369 10.83 7.10 -16.02
CA LYS A 369 10.94 5.66 -16.38
C LYS A 369 9.97 4.76 -15.60
N LYS A 370 9.51 5.19 -14.41
CA LYS A 370 8.49 4.49 -13.62
C LYS A 370 7.05 4.97 -13.92
N GLN A 371 6.87 5.85 -14.90
CA GLN A 371 5.61 6.47 -15.33
C GLN A 371 4.96 7.28 -14.20
N LEU A 372 5.77 8.02 -13.43
CA LEU A 372 5.31 8.81 -12.28
C LEU A 372 5.47 10.32 -12.46
N PHE A 373 6.44 10.79 -13.25
CA PHE A 373 6.80 12.19 -13.40
C PHE A 373 6.82 12.60 -14.86
#